data_AF-A0A538LAF4-F1
#
_entry.id   AF-A0A538LAF4-F1
#
_cell.length_a   1.000
_cell.length_b   1.000
_cell.length_c   1.000
_cell.angle_alpha   90.00
_cell.angle_beta   90.00
_cell.angle_gamma   90.00
#
_symmetry.space_group_name_H-M   'P 1'
#
loop_
_entity.id
_entity.type
_entity.pdbx_description
1 polymer ?
#
loop_
_entity_poly.entity_id
_entity_poly.type
_entity_poly.pdbx_seq_one_letter_code
_entity_poly.pdbx_strand_id
1 'polypeptide(L)'
;QKGATPEQVAELERRFRTDARLAPYAHLPGSGAAGGLGAALASLGADLVPGAATVLDLLGFDPEPYDLVVTGEGRVDATTAEGKVPYEVARRCRAAGVRCVVFGGIVTEPLAGFETVALSGDPARAAADLKELGARLLDAAR
;
A
#
# COMPACT_ATOMS: atom_id res chain seq x y z
N GLN A 1 2.50 -19.22 0.84
CA GLN A 1 1.46 -18.47 0.12
C GLN A 1 1.24 -18.87 -1.35
N LYS A 2 2.22 -19.44 -2.07
CA LYS A 2 2.06 -19.87 -3.49
C LYS A 2 2.08 -21.39 -3.72
N GLY A 3 1.89 -22.19 -2.65
CA GLY A 3 1.83 -23.66 -2.75
C GLY A 3 3.17 -24.40 -2.88
N ALA A 4 4.32 -23.72 -2.79
CA ALA A 4 5.63 -24.36 -2.78
C ALA A 4 5.92 -25.07 -1.45
N THR A 5 6.48 -26.28 -1.49
CA THR A 5 6.98 -26.99 -0.30
C THR A 5 8.27 -26.36 0.23
N PRO A 6 8.66 -26.62 1.49
CA PRO A 6 9.93 -26.12 2.02
C PRO A 6 11.16 -26.49 1.17
N GLU A 7 11.19 -27.71 0.64
CA GLU A 7 12.27 -28.20 -0.24
C GLU A 7 12.29 -27.44 -1.57
N GLN A 8 11.12 -27.17 -2.13
CA GLN A 8 10.99 -26.36 -3.35
C GLN A 8 11.44 -24.92 -3.12
N VAL A 9 11.11 -24.33 -1.97
CA VAL A 9 11.58 -22.99 -1.60
C VAL A 9 13.11 -22.97 -1.50
N ALA A 10 13.71 -23.93 -0.80
CA ALA A 10 15.17 -24.03 -0.67
C ALA A 10 15.86 -24.17 -2.04
N GLU A 11 15.30 -24.98 -2.94
CA GLU A 11 15.82 -25.16 -4.29
C GLU A 11 15.68 -23.89 -5.14
N LEU A 12 14.54 -23.20 -5.07
CA LEU A 12 14.32 -21.93 -5.77
C LEU A 12 15.28 -20.84 -5.28
N GLU A 13 15.43 -20.69 -3.97
CA GLU A 13 16.38 -19.74 -3.39
C GLU A 13 17.82 -20.04 -3.81
N ARG A 14 18.22 -21.31 -3.82
CA ARG A 14 19.55 -21.72 -4.28
C ARG A 14 19.78 -21.29 -5.72
N ARG A 15 18.83 -21.58 -6.63
CA ARG A 15 18.92 -21.18 -8.04
C ARG A 15 19.05 -19.68 -8.21
N PHE A 16 18.25 -18.89 -7.50
CA PHE A 16 18.32 -17.43 -7.52
C PHE A 16 19.68 -16.90 -7.04
N ARG A 17 20.22 -17.44 -5.93
CA ARG A 17 21.53 -17.01 -5.40
C ARG A 17 22.69 -17.37 -6.32
N THR A 18 22.59 -18.48 -7.06
CA THR A 18 23.68 -18.96 -7.95
C THR A 18 23.59 -18.42 -9.37
N ASP A 19 22.49 -17.76 -9.76
CA ASP A 19 22.38 -17.14 -11.09
C ASP A 19 23.21 -15.86 -11.13
N ALA A 20 24.33 -15.89 -11.87
CA ALA A 20 25.26 -14.77 -11.99
C ALA A 20 24.61 -13.47 -12.52
N ARG A 21 23.47 -13.57 -13.22
CA ARG A 21 22.73 -12.41 -13.74
C ARG A 21 21.90 -11.73 -12.65
N LEU A 22 21.45 -12.48 -11.65
CA LEU A 22 20.51 -12.02 -10.61
C LEU A 22 21.20 -11.81 -9.26
N ALA A 23 22.27 -12.55 -8.98
CA ALA A 23 23.02 -12.46 -7.72
C ALA A 23 23.44 -11.03 -7.35
N PRO A 24 23.88 -10.15 -8.28
CA PRO A 24 24.19 -8.76 -7.94
C PRO A 24 23.00 -7.95 -7.39
N TYR A 25 21.77 -8.36 -7.73
CA TYR A 25 20.52 -7.66 -7.37
C TYR A 25 19.80 -8.32 -6.19
N ALA A 26 20.32 -9.42 -5.65
CA ALA A 26 19.65 -10.22 -4.63
C ALA A 26 19.29 -9.41 -3.37
N HIS A 27 20.12 -8.44 -3.00
CA HIS A 27 19.96 -7.62 -1.80
C HIS A 27 19.27 -6.28 -2.04
N LEU A 28 18.87 -5.97 -3.29
CA LEU A 28 18.12 -4.75 -3.55
C LEU A 28 16.75 -4.82 -2.86
N PRO A 29 16.32 -3.76 -2.15
CA PRO A 29 14.96 -3.68 -1.65
C PRO A 29 13.95 -3.90 -2.80
N GLY A 30 13.00 -4.81 -2.61
CA GLY A 30 12.02 -5.18 -3.64
C GLY A 30 12.50 -6.22 -4.66
N SER A 31 13.75 -6.69 -4.60
CA SER A 31 14.29 -7.71 -5.53
C SER A 31 13.47 -9.01 -5.55
N GLY A 32 12.98 -9.43 -4.38
CA GLY A 32 12.15 -10.62 -4.20
C GLY A 32 10.70 -10.46 -4.66
N ALA A 33 10.27 -9.25 -5.06
CA ALA A 33 8.90 -8.98 -5.45
C ALA A 33 8.44 -9.91 -6.58
N ALA A 34 7.17 -10.34 -6.48
CA ALA A 34 6.55 -11.33 -7.37
C ALA A 34 7.33 -12.66 -7.51
N GLY A 35 8.23 -13.00 -6.59
CA GLY A 35 9.05 -14.22 -6.66
C GLY A 35 10.35 -14.03 -7.45
N GLY A 36 11.00 -12.87 -7.31
CA GLY A 36 12.27 -12.56 -7.94
C GLY A 36 12.17 -11.82 -9.28
N LEU A 37 10.96 -11.44 -9.70
CA LEU A 37 10.78 -10.60 -10.89
C LEU A 37 11.39 -9.22 -10.70
N GLY A 38 11.37 -8.67 -9.49
CA GLY A 38 12.05 -7.42 -9.17
C GLY A 38 13.54 -7.48 -9.52
N ALA A 39 14.25 -8.52 -9.08
CA ALA A 39 15.65 -8.74 -9.43
C ALA A 39 15.86 -8.91 -10.95
N ALA A 40 14.95 -9.61 -11.63
CA ALA A 40 15.02 -9.78 -13.08
C ALA A 40 14.88 -8.45 -13.82
N LEU A 41 13.90 -7.62 -13.46
CA LEU A 41 13.75 -6.28 -14.04
C LEU A 41 14.95 -5.38 -13.72
N ALA A 42 15.45 -5.41 -12.49
CA ALA A 42 16.65 -4.67 -12.11
C ALA A 42 17.88 -5.09 -12.94
N SER A 43 18.02 -6.37 -13.25
CA SER A 43 19.10 -6.87 -14.13
C SER A 43 18.99 -6.41 -15.58
N LEU A 44 17.82 -5.93 -16.00
CA LEU A 44 17.58 -5.29 -17.29
C LEU A 44 17.74 -3.76 -17.23
N GLY A 45 18.16 -3.22 -16.08
CA GLY A 45 18.38 -1.79 -15.87
C GLY A 45 17.15 -1.03 -15.36
N ALA A 46 16.14 -1.71 -14.83
CA ALA A 46 14.99 -1.04 -14.21
C ALA A 46 15.32 -0.58 -12.78
N ASP A 47 14.79 0.58 -12.40
CA ASP A 47 14.82 1.04 -11.02
C ASP A 47 13.67 0.45 -10.21
N LEU A 48 13.99 -0.11 -9.04
CA LEU A 48 12.98 -0.57 -8.08
C LEU A 48 12.64 0.58 -7.14
N VAL A 49 11.42 1.12 -7.27
CA VAL A 49 10.96 2.31 -6.56
C VAL A 49 9.75 2.00 -5.67
N PRO A 50 9.49 2.79 -4.60
CA PRO A 50 8.29 2.63 -3.78
C PRO A 50 7.02 2.88 -4.60
N GLY A 51 6.18 1.85 -4.75
CA GLY A 51 5.04 1.87 -5.67
C GLY A 51 4.01 2.95 -5.34
N ALA A 52 3.55 3.06 -4.09
CA ALA A 52 2.53 4.04 -3.70
C ALA A 52 2.99 5.48 -3.91
N ALA A 53 4.22 5.81 -3.50
CA ALA A 53 4.78 7.14 -3.71
C ALA A 53 4.90 7.46 -5.21
N THR A 54 5.45 6.53 -5.99
CA THR A 54 5.61 6.68 -7.45
C THR A 54 4.28 6.93 -8.15
N VAL A 55 3.22 6.18 -7.80
CA VAL A 55 1.89 6.37 -8.39
C VAL A 55 1.33 7.75 -8.05
N LEU A 56 1.46 8.20 -6.79
CA LEU A 56 0.96 9.52 -6.39
C LEU A 56 1.74 10.65 -7.05
N ASP A 57 3.04 10.51 -7.24
CA ASP A 57 3.87 11.48 -7.97
C ASP A 57 3.46 11.56 -9.45
N LEU A 58 3.23 10.41 -10.10
CA LEU A 58 2.77 10.34 -11.48
C LEU A 58 1.38 10.95 -11.69
N LEU A 59 0.52 10.84 -10.67
CA LEU A 59 -0.81 11.46 -10.69
C LEU A 59 -0.77 12.95 -10.32
N GLY A 60 0.39 13.49 -9.91
CA GLY A 60 0.49 14.85 -9.40
C GLY A 60 -0.36 15.08 -8.16
N PHE A 61 -0.49 14.06 -7.30
CA PHE A 61 -1.33 14.16 -6.10
C PHE A 61 -0.74 15.18 -5.12
N ASP A 62 -1.48 16.27 -4.94
CA ASP A 62 -1.18 17.35 -4.00
C ASP A 62 -2.39 17.55 -3.07
N PRO A 63 -2.25 17.33 -1.75
CA PRO A 63 -3.33 17.53 -0.80
C PRO A 63 -3.55 19.00 -0.42
N GLU A 64 -2.59 19.91 -0.62
CA GLU A 64 -2.64 21.31 -0.13
C GLU A 64 -3.92 22.10 -0.48
N PRO A 65 -4.51 21.98 -1.69
CA PRO A 65 -5.69 22.76 -2.04
C PRO A 65 -6.99 22.23 -1.43
N TYR A 66 -6.95 21.12 -0.68
CA TYR A 66 -8.15 20.47 -0.14
C TYR A 66 -8.28 20.67 1.37
N ASP A 67 -9.50 20.87 1.85
CA ASP A 67 -9.80 20.92 3.29
C ASP A 67 -9.85 19.51 3.93
N LEU A 68 -10.13 18.49 3.11
CA LEU A 68 -10.28 17.10 3.52
C LEU A 68 -9.88 16.15 2.39
N VAL A 69 -9.05 15.16 2.73
CA VAL A 69 -8.75 14.02 1.86
C VAL A 69 -9.32 12.75 2.47
N VAL A 70 -9.94 11.91 1.62
CA VAL A 70 -10.45 10.59 2.03
C VAL A 70 -9.79 9.52 1.17
N THR A 71 -9.26 8.48 1.82
CA THR A 71 -8.61 7.33 1.16
C THR A 71 -8.97 6.04 1.88
N GLY A 72 -8.65 4.89 1.32
CA GLY A 72 -8.91 3.62 2.01
C GLY A 72 -8.54 2.39 1.22
N GLU A 73 -8.70 1.24 1.88
CA GLU A 73 -8.48 -0.08 1.28
C GLU A 73 -9.42 -1.14 1.88
N GLY A 74 -9.40 -2.35 1.33
CA GLY A 74 -10.25 -3.45 1.81
C GLY A 74 -9.94 -3.87 3.24
N ARG A 75 -8.66 -3.88 3.64
CA ARG A 75 -8.22 -4.20 5.00
C ARG A 75 -7.09 -3.28 5.44
N VAL A 76 -7.33 -2.56 6.53
CA VAL A 76 -6.29 -1.80 7.23
C VAL A 76 -5.73 -2.67 8.36
N ASP A 77 -4.50 -3.11 8.16
CA ASP A 77 -3.67 -3.90 9.09
C ASP A 77 -2.23 -3.37 9.16
N ALA A 78 -1.34 -4.04 9.90
CA ALA A 78 0.07 -3.69 10.04
C ALA A 78 0.78 -3.40 8.70
N THR A 79 0.43 -4.14 7.63
CA THR A 79 1.07 -4.01 6.32
C THR A 79 0.67 -2.72 5.59
N THR A 80 -0.39 -2.06 6.04
CA THR A 80 -0.82 -0.76 5.48
C THR A 80 0.26 0.29 5.64
N ALA A 81 0.89 0.32 6.82
CA ALA A 81 1.98 1.25 7.14
C ALA A 81 3.28 0.92 6.38
N GLU A 82 3.39 -0.26 5.75
CA GLU A 82 4.58 -0.71 5.02
C GLU A 82 4.66 -0.17 3.58
N GLY A 83 3.93 0.89 3.26
CA GLY A 83 4.02 1.59 1.97
C GLY A 83 2.85 1.34 1.02
N LYS A 84 1.67 0.99 1.54
CA LYS A 84 0.43 1.01 0.74
C LYS A 84 -0.06 2.44 0.50
N VAL A 85 -0.90 2.58 -0.52
CA VAL A 85 -1.48 3.86 -0.94
C VAL A 85 -2.17 4.62 0.19
N PRO A 86 -3.03 4.02 1.04
CA PRO A 86 -3.73 4.78 2.08
C PRO A 86 -2.78 5.44 3.07
N TYR A 87 -1.70 4.74 3.46
CA TYR A 87 -0.68 5.30 4.34
C TYR A 87 0.09 6.45 3.67
N GLU A 88 0.53 6.26 2.43
CA GLU A 88 1.29 7.30 1.72
C GLU A 88 0.45 8.57 1.48
N VAL A 89 -0.84 8.42 1.13
CA VAL A 89 -1.78 9.56 1.04
C VAL A 89 -1.89 10.26 2.39
N ALA A 90 -2.13 9.52 3.47
CA ALA A 90 -2.28 10.10 4.80
C ALA A 90 -0.99 10.81 5.25
N ARG A 91 0.18 10.22 4.98
CA ARG A 91 1.50 10.81 5.26
C ARG A 91 1.69 12.14 4.54
N ARG A 92 1.35 12.23 3.24
CA ARG A 92 1.42 13.49 2.47
C ARG A 92 0.46 14.55 3.00
N CYS A 93 -0.78 14.17 3.32
CA CYS A 93 -1.75 15.08 3.91
C CYS A 93 -1.26 15.66 5.24
N ARG A 94 -0.71 14.81 6.13
CA ARG A 94 -0.12 15.27 7.39
C ARG A 94 1.04 16.23 7.18
N ALA A 95 1.90 15.98 6.19
CA ALA A 95 3.00 16.89 5.86
C ALA A 95 2.50 18.27 5.38
N ALA A 96 1.37 18.29 4.65
CA ALA A 96 0.70 19.51 4.20
C ALA A 96 -0.22 20.16 5.25
N GLY A 97 -0.39 19.55 6.43
CA GLY A 97 -1.34 20.04 7.45
C GLY A 97 -2.82 19.84 7.08
N VAL A 98 -3.11 19.00 6.09
CA VAL A 98 -4.46 18.71 5.59
C VAL A 98 -5.06 17.53 6.34
N ARG A 99 -6.34 17.66 6.75
CA ARG A 99 -7.06 16.57 7.40
C ARG A 99 -7.23 15.39 6.43
N CYS A 100 -6.88 14.19 6.89
CA CYS A 100 -7.04 12.96 6.12
C CYS A 100 -7.81 11.92 6.90
N VAL A 101 -8.80 11.29 6.26
CA VAL A 101 -9.57 10.16 6.78
C VAL A 101 -9.22 8.92 5.97
N VAL A 102 -8.80 7.86 6.67
CA VAL A 102 -8.52 6.56 6.08
C VAL A 102 -9.66 5.61 6.44
N PHE A 103 -10.31 5.00 5.45
CA PHE A 103 -11.28 3.94 5.70
C PHE A 103 -10.72 2.55 5.40
N GLY A 104 -11.16 1.57 6.18
CA GLY A 104 -10.91 0.16 5.91
C GLY A 104 -12.22 -0.60 5.81
N GLY A 105 -12.37 -1.46 4.80
CA GLY A 105 -13.44 -2.45 4.79
C GLY A 105 -13.46 -3.23 6.11
N ILE A 106 -12.30 -3.73 6.49
CA ILE A 106 -11.99 -4.27 7.82
C ILE A 106 -10.82 -3.48 8.40
N VAL A 107 -10.87 -3.11 9.68
CA VAL A 107 -9.74 -2.51 10.39
C VAL A 107 -9.35 -3.44 11.53
N THR A 108 -8.19 -4.09 11.41
CA THR A 108 -7.61 -4.89 12.49
C THR A 108 -6.59 -4.10 13.28
N GLU A 109 -5.91 -3.16 12.63
CA GLU A 109 -4.93 -2.28 13.26
C GLU A 109 -5.01 -0.89 12.62
N PRO A 110 -5.57 0.12 13.32
CA PRO A 110 -5.73 1.46 12.77
C PRO A 110 -4.37 2.14 12.58
N LEU A 111 -4.29 3.06 11.62
CA LEU A 111 -3.05 3.78 11.35
C LEU A 111 -2.78 4.79 12.46
N ALA A 112 -1.68 4.57 13.20
CA ALA A 112 -1.29 5.43 14.32
C ALA A 112 -1.11 6.89 13.88
N GLY A 113 -1.81 7.80 14.55
CA GLY A 113 -1.75 9.24 14.26
C GLY A 113 -2.59 9.70 13.06
N PHE A 114 -3.48 8.85 12.56
CA PHE A 114 -4.42 9.18 11.48
C PHE A 114 -5.86 8.80 11.87
N GLU A 115 -6.83 9.58 11.40
CA GLU A 115 -8.25 9.26 11.57
C GLU A 115 -8.58 8.02 10.72
N THR A 116 -8.81 6.87 11.38
CA THR A 116 -9.12 5.61 10.72
C THR A 116 -10.56 5.18 11.02
N VAL A 117 -11.35 4.89 9.97
CA VAL A 117 -12.75 4.47 10.09
C VAL A 117 -12.92 3.05 9.55
N ALA A 118 -13.55 2.19 10.35
CA ALA A 118 -13.98 0.87 9.89
C ALA A 118 -15.35 0.95 9.20
N LEU A 119 -15.49 0.30 8.05
CA LEU A 119 -16.77 0.01 7.42
C LEU A 119 -17.34 -1.31 7.96
N SER A 120 -18.41 -1.84 7.35
CA SER A 120 -19.07 -3.07 7.85
C SER A 120 -18.25 -4.35 7.65
N GLY A 121 -17.26 -4.33 6.75
CA GLY A 121 -16.52 -5.53 6.33
C GLY A 121 -17.28 -6.42 5.36
N ASP A 122 -18.54 -6.10 5.03
CA ASP A 122 -19.35 -6.84 4.07
C ASP A 122 -19.19 -6.26 2.64
N PRO A 123 -18.61 -7.01 1.68
CA PRO A 123 -18.47 -6.56 0.31
C PRO A 123 -19.81 -6.20 -0.37
N ALA A 124 -20.92 -6.85 0.03
CA ALA A 124 -22.25 -6.54 -0.51
C ALA A 124 -22.76 -5.15 -0.08
N ARG A 125 -22.23 -4.61 1.02
CA ARG A 125 -22.59 -3.30 1.57
C ARG A 125 -21.62 -2.17 1.23
N ALA A 126 -20.49 -2.45 0.59
CA ALA A 126 -19.43 -1.47 0.35
C ALA A 126 -19.92 -0.12 -0.20
N ALA A 127 -20.86 -0.15 -1.16
CA ALA A 127 -21.42 1.08 -1.73
C ALA A 127 -22.30 1.86 -0.74
N ALA A 128 -23.05 1.19 0.13
CA ALA A 128 -23.86 1.83 1.16
C ALA A 128 -22.97 2.43 2.25
N ASP A 129 -21.97 1.67 2.72
CA ASP A 129 -21.04 2.10 3.74
C ASP A 129 -20.25 3.35 3.32
N LEU A 130 -19.81 3.42 2.07
CA LEU A 130 -19.12 4.59 1.53
C LEU A 130 -20.03 5.83 1.45
N LYS A 131 -21.32 5.64 1.13
CA LYS A 131 -22.30 6.74 1.14
C LYS A 131 -22.55 7.24 2.55
N GLU A 132 -22.70 6.32 3.52
CA GLU A 132 -22.87 6.66 4.94
C GLU A 132 -21.65 7.39 5.50
N LEU A 133 -20.44 6.93 5.15
CA LEU A 133 -19.21 7.63 5.50
C LEU A 133 -19.18 9.03 4.90
N GLY A 134 -19.49 9.18 3.61
CA GLY A 134 -19.54 10.48 2.94
C GLY A 134 -20.51 11.44 3.62
N ALA A 135 -21.73 10.99 3.96
CA ALA A 135 -22.71 11.80 4.66
C ALA A 135 -22.20 12.28 6.03
N ARG A 136 -21.61 11.37 6.82
CA ARG A 136 -21.02 11.69 8.13
C ARG A 136 -19.90 12.73 8.03
N LEU A 137 -19.06 12.63 7.00
CA LEU A 137 -17.95 13.57 6.80
C LEU A 137 -18.43 14.96 6.38
N LEU A 138 -19.50 15.04 5.57
CA LEU A 138 -20.13 16.30 5.19
C LEU A 138 -20.76 17.01 6.39
N ASP A 139 -21.41 16.26 7.28
CA ASP A 139 -22.02 16.83 8.49
C ASP A 139 -20.95 17.37 9.45
N ALA A 140 -19.80 16.70 9.55
CA ALA A 140 -18.68 17.13 10.39
C ALA A 140 -17.88 18.33 9.82
N ALA A 141 -18.15 18.73 8.57
CA ALA A 141 -17.51 19.86 7.91
C ALA A 141 -18.34 21.15 7.98
N ARG A 142 -19.55 21.09 8.55
CA ARG A 142 -20.44 22.24 8.81
C ARG A 142 -20.26 22.76 10.22
#